data_AF-A0A2A4KQ57-F1
#
_entry.id   AF-A0A2A4KQ57-F1
#
_cell.length_a   1.000
_cell.length_b   1.000
_cell.length_c   1.000
_cell.angle_alpha   90.00
_cell.angle_beta   90.00
_cell.angle_gamma   90.00
#
_symmetry.space_group_name_H-M   'P 1'
#
loop_
_entity.id
_entity.type
_entity.pdbx_description
1 polymer ?
#
loop_
_entity_poly.entity_id
_entity_poly.type
_entity_poly.pdbx_seq_one_letter_code
_entity_poly.pdbx_strand_id
1 'polypeptide(L)'
;MKDRVKHLVSELDEAVKNMRQEPEEGHSWPWEDEHVAGLNLADAAEALILALPTDTWPASWFEEESRAPRTPLSNYEKQLVSELIDRLNL
;
A
#
# COMPACT_ATOMS: atom_id res chain seq x y z
N MET A 1 14.95 4.50 -18.60
CA MET A 1 13.81 3.78 -17.99
C MET A 1 14.28 2.63 -17.10
N LYS A 2 15.06 1.67 -17.62
CA LYS A 2 15.63 0.58 -16.82
C LYS A 2 16.45 1.05 -15.61
N ASP A 3 17.26 2.10 -15.75
CA ASP A 3 18.07 2.62 -14.64
C ASP A 3 17.23 3.29 -13.55
N ARG A 4 16.13 3.95 -13.94
CA ARG A 4 15.14 4.52 -13.01
C ARG A 4 14.44 3.42 -12.20
N VAL A 5 14.02 2.34 -12.85
CA VAL A 5 13.40 1.18 -12.17
C VAL A 5 14.40 0.51 -11.22
N LYS A 6 15.66 0.32 -11.63
CA LYS A 6 16.70 -0.22 -10.74
C LYS A 6 16.92 0.62 -9.50
N HIS A 7 16.93 1.94 -9.65
CA HIS A 7 17.06 2.88 -8.54
C HIS A 7 15.87 2.76 -7.57
N LEU A 8 14.63 2.75 -8.08
CA LEU A 8 13.41 2.62 -7.27
C LEU A 8 13.33 1.26 -6.55
N VAL A 9 13.78 0.18 -7.18
CA VAL A 9 13.90 -1.13 -6.52
C VAL A 9 14.91 -1.07 -5.38
N SER A 10 16.03 -0.36 -5.55
CA SER A 10 17.02 -0.17 -4.48
C SER A 10 16.47 0.65 -3.33
N GLU A 11 15.71 1.71 -3.61
CA GLU A 11 15.07 2.54 -2.57
C GLU A 11 14.03 1.73 -1.79
N LEU A 12 13.23 0.92 -2.48
CA LEU A 12 12.27 0.02 -1.84
C LEU A 12 12.97 -1.02 -0.96
N ASP A 13 14.07 -1.62 -1.43
CA ASP A 13 14.85 -2.61 -0.67
C ASP A 13 15.44 -1.99 0.60
N GLU A 14 15.95 -0.76 0.54
CA GLU A 14 16.44 -0.04 1.72
C GLU A 14 15.32 0.30 2.70
N ALA A 15 14.15 0.75 2.22
CA ALA A 15 12.99 0.98 3.08
C ALA A 15 12.51 -0.30 3.80
N VAL A 16 12.51 -1.44 3.09
CA VAL A 16 12.19 -2.74 3.67
C VAL A 16 13.22 -3.17 4.70
N LYS A 17 14.52 -2.98 4.43
CA LYS A 17 15.58 -3.29 5.41
C LYS A 17 15.43 -2.45 6.66
N ASN A 18 15.13 -1.16 6.51
CA ASN A 18 14.90 -0.28 7.66
C ASN A 18 13.71 -0.77 8.50
N MET A 19 12.57 -1.12 7.90
CA MET A 19 11.42 -1.68 8.65
C MET A 19 11.72 -3.04 9.31
N ARG A 20 12.64 -3.82 8.74
CA ARG A 20 13.02 -5.15 9.26
C ARG A 20 14.09 -5.10 10.33
N GLN A 21 14.75 -3.96 10.54
CA GLN A 21 15.66 -3.83 11.66
C GLN A 21 14.85 -3.95 12.94
N GLU A 22 15.02 -5.07 13.63
CA GLU A 22 14.41 -5.24 14.94
C GLU A 22 14.90 -4.10 15.85
N PRO A 23 14.00 -3.46 16.60
CA PRO A 23 14.42 -2.61 17.72
C PRO A 23 15.28 -3.47 18.67
N GLU A 24 16.20 -2.86 19.41
CA GLU A 24 17.06 -3.57 20.38
C GLU A 24 16.25 -4.58 21.22
N GLU A 25 16.79 -5.79 21.46
CA GLU A 25 16.09 -6.91 22.08
C GLU A 25 15.20 -6.48 23.26
N GLY A 26 13.89 -6.66 23.12
CA GLY A 26 12.90 -6.37 24.16
C GLY A 26 12.27 -4.98 24.09
N HIS A 27 12.64 -4.14 23.13
CA HIS A 27 11.97 -2.87 22.87
C HIS A 27 11.05 -2.98 21.65
N SER A 28 9.95 -2.22 21.62
CA SER A 28 9.18 -1.98 20.40
C SER A 28 9.71 -0.72 19.73
N TRP A 29 9.49 -0.55 18.42
CA TRP A 29 9.75 0.73 17.78
C TRP A 29 8.93 1.84 18.48
N PRO A 30 9.51 3.04 18.65
CA PRO A 30 8.71 4.22 18.92
C PRO A 30 7.71 4.42 17.78
N TRP A 31 6.47 4.77 18.10
CA TRP A 31 5.40 4.94 17.11
C TRP A 31 5.78 5.91 15.99
N GLU A 32 6.48 6.99 16.32
CA GLU A 32 6.93 7.98 15.33
C GLU A 32 7.89 7.36 14.29
N ASP A 33 8.85 6.56 14.75
CA ASP A 33 9.83 5.92 13.89
C ASP A 33 9.16 4.85 13.01
N GLU A 34 8.22 4.09 13.58
CA GLU A 34 7.44 3.08 12.85
C GLU A 34 6.56 3.74 11.78
N HIS A 35 5.91 4.85 12.14
CA HIS A 35 5.07 5.62 11.24
C HIS A 35 5.87 6.20 10.07
N VAL A 36 7.02 6.81 10.34
CA VAL A 36 7.92 7.36 9.32
C VAL A 36 8.46 6.27 8.40
N ALA A 37 8.89 5.14 8.97
CA ALA A 37 9.38 4.01 8.16
C ALA A 37 8.27 3.40 7.29
N GLY A 38 7.04 3.31 7.81
CA GLY A 38 5.87 2.89 7.06
C GLY A 38 5.53 3.84 5.90
N LEU A 39 5.57 5.15 6.13
CA LEU A 39 5.35 6.16 5.08
C LEU A 39 6.42 6.09 3.98
N ASN A 40 7.70 6.03 4.37
CA ASN A 40 8.80 5.92 3.41
C ASN A 40 8.71 4.65 2.55
N LEU A 41 8.26 3.53 3.15
CA LEU A 41 8.03 2.29 2.42
C LEU A 41 6.86 2.43 1.43
N ALA A 42 5.76 3.07 1.84
CA ALA A 42 4.60 3.28 0.98
C ALA A 42 4.95 4.18 -0.22
N ASP A 43 5.68 5.28 0.00
CA ASP A 43 6.11 6.20 -1.05
C ASP A 43 7.05 5.52 -2.05
N ALA A 44 8.02 4.73 -1.56
CA ALA A 44 8.93 3.97 -2.43
C ALA A 44 8.19 2.92 -3.27
N ALA A 45 7.17 2.26 -2.68
CA ALA A 45 6.33 1.31 -3.39
C ALA A 45 5.49 2.00 -4.47
N GLU A 46 4.82 3.11 -4.15
CA GLU A 46 4.03 3.87 -5.12
C GLU A 46 4.90 4.35 -6.29
N ALA A 47 6.07 4.91 -6.00
CA ALA A 47 6.99 5.39 -7.02
C ALA A 47 7.45 4.26 -7.97
N LEU A 48 7.70 3.06 -7.45
CA LEU A 48 8.02 1.89 -8.25
C LEU A 48 6.82 1.45 -9.11
N ILE A 49 5.62 1.41 -8.53
CA ILE A 49 4.40 1.01 -9.23
C ILE A 49 4.12 1.92 -10.42
N LEU A 50 4.22 3.24 -10.21
CA LEU A 50 4.01 4.26 -11.26
C LEU A 50 5.10 4.25 -12.34
N ALA A 51 6.29 3.74 -12.03
CA ALA A 51 7.41 3.67 -12.97
C ALA A 51 7.45 2.37 -13.80
N LEU A 52 6.80 1.29 -13.32
CA LEU A 52 6.75 0.03 -14.03
C LEU A 52 5.73 0.07 -15.18
N PRO A 53 6.08 -0.40 -16.39
CA PRO A 53 5.09 -0.59 -17.44
C PRO A 53 4.05 -1.60 -16.97
N THR A 54 2.76 -1.28 -17.10
CA THR A 54 1.63 -2.16 -16.76
C THR A 54 1.70 -3.53 -17.42
N ASP A 55 2.35 -3.60 -18.59
CA ASP A 55 2.56 -4.80 -19.41
C ASP A 55 3.53 -5.81 -18.75
N THR A 56 4.24 -5.38 -17.71
CA THR A 56 5.21 -6.19 -16.95
C THR A 56 4.56 -6.94 -15.78
N TRP A 57 3.33 -6.58 -15.44
CA TRP A 57 2.65 -7.09 -14.26
C TRP A 57 1.93 -8.40 -14.61
N PRO A 58 2.06 -9.46 -13.79
CA PRO A 58 1.31 -10.68 -13.99
C PRO A 58 -0.19 -10.38 -13.99
N ALA A 59 -0.94 -10.89 -14.98
CA ALA A 59 -2.40 -10.73 -15.02
C ALA A 59 -3.08 -11.24 -13.73
N SER A 60 -2.49 -12.26 -13.10
CA SER A 60 -2.93 -12.81 -11.82
C SER A 60 -2.85 -11.85 -10.63
N TRP A 61 -2.09 -10.75 -10.73
CA TRP A 61 -2.08 -9.70 -9.69
C TRP A 61 -3.31 -8.79 -9.76
N PHE A 62 -3.99 -8.76 -10.91
CA PHE A 62 -5.23 -8.00 -11.12
C PHE A 62 -6.45 -8.90 -11.24
N GLU A 63 -6.29 -10.21 -11.12
CA GLU A 63 -7.41 -11.10 -10.83
C GLU A 63 -7.87 -10.78 -9.40
N GLU A 64 -8.72 -9.73 -9.29
CA GLU A 64 -9.63 -9.57 -8.16
C GLU A 64 -10.19 -10.96 -7.87
N GLU A 65 -10.14 -11.41 -6.61
CA GLU A 65 -10.85 -12.57 -6.10
C GLU A 65 -12.36 -12.39 -6.36
N SER A 66 -12.77 -12.51 -7.61
CA SER A 66 -14.13 -12.32 -8.13
C SER A 66 -14.99 -13.55 -7.85
N ARG A 67 -14.65 -14.28 -6.79
CA ARG A 67 -15.29 -15.55 -6.40
C ARG A 67 -15.88 -15.53 -5.00
N ALA A 68 -15.93 -14.38 -4.33
CA ALA A 68 -16.96 -14.18 -3.32
C ALA A 68 -18.14 -13.45 -4.00
N PRO A 69 -19.39 -13.95 -3.94
CA PRO A 69 -20.52 -13.10 -4.26
C PRO A 69 -20.41 -11.88 -3.36
N ARG A 70 -20.28 -10.68 -3.94
CA ARG A 70 -20.39 -9.42 -3.18
C ARG A 70 -21.70 -9.52 -2.43
N THR A 71 -21.64 -9.81 -1.13
CA THR A 71 -22.83 -9.83 -0.29
C THR A 71 -23.51 -8.49 -0.52
N PRO A 72 -24.80 -8.46 -0.87
CA PRO A 72 -25.48 -7.20 -1.07
C PRO A 72 -25.24 -6.36 0.18
N LEU A 73 -24.76 -5.12 -0.02
CA LEU A 73 -24.42 -4.22 1.07
C LEU A 73 -25.56 -4.23 2.10
N SER A 74 -25.21 -4.50 3.34
CA SER A 74 -26.13 -4.39 4.46
C SER A 74 -26.68 -2.97 4.52
N ASN A 75 -27.85 -2.81 5.14
CA ASN A 75 -28.46 -1.48 5.29
C ASN A 75 -27.54 -0.51 6.04
N TYR A 76 -26.72 -1.03 6.95
CA TYR A 76 -25.72 -0.25 7.68
C TYR A 76 -24.60 0.27 6.76
N GLU A 77 -24.06 -0.59 5.88
CA GLU A 77 -23.01 -0.18 4.93
C GLU A 77 -23.54 0.86 3.92
N LYS A 78 -24.79 0.73 3.48
CA LYS A 78 -25.44 1.74 2.61
C LYS A 78 -25.60 3.10 3.31
N GLN A 79 -25.89 3.08 4.61
CA GLN A 79 -26.00 4.29 5.41
C GLN A 79 -24.63 4.97 5.57
N LEU A 80 -23.58 4.22 5.89
CA LEU A 80 -22.22 4.74 5.99
C LEU A 80 -21.76 5.38 4.67
N VAL A 81 -22.04 4.74 3.53
CA VAL A 81 -21.71 5.30 2.21
C VAL A 81 -22.47 6.60 1.94
N SER A 82 -23.77 6.66 2.28
CA SER A 82 -24.56 7.90 2.12
C SER A 82 -24.02 9.03 3.00
N GLU A 83 -23.71 8.73 4.27
CA GLU A 83 -23.12 9.71 5.19
C GLU A 83 -21.73 10.18 4.72
N LEU A 84 -20.95 9.31 4.08
CA LEU A 84 -19.66 9.67 3.52
C LEU A 84 -19.80 10.59 2.30
N ILE A 85 -20.75 10.29 1.41
CA ILE A 85 -21.04 11.12 0.22
C ILE A 85 -21.53 12.51 0.64
N ASP A 86 -22.47 12.58 1.60
CA ASP A 86 -22.98 13.85 2.13
C ASP A 86 -21.86 14.69 2.79
N ARG A 87 -20.92 14.04 3.48
CA ARG A 87 -19.76 14.74 4.10
C ARG A 87 -18.73 15.22 3.08
N LEU A 88 -18.64 14.58 1.93
CA LEU A 88 -17.70 14.93 0.87
C LEU A 88 -18.25 16.00 -0.10
N ASN A 89 -19.49 16.47 0.08
CA ASN A 89 -20.15 17.48 -0.76
C ASN A 89 -20.07 17.16 -2.28
N LEU A 90 -20.48 15.95 -2.66
CA LEU A 90 -20.85 15.62 -4.05
C LEU A 90 -22.35 15.87 -4.28
#